data_AF-A0A9W7F401-F1
#
_entry.id   AF-A0A9W7F401-F1
#
_cell.length_a   1.000
_cell.length_b   1.000
_cell.length_c   1.000
_cell.angle_alpha   90.00
_cell.angle_beta   90.00
_cell.angle_gamma   90.00
#
_symmetry.space_group_name_H-M   'P 1'
#
loop_
_entity.id
_entity.type
_entity.pdbx_description
1 polymer ?
#
loop_
_entity_poly.entity_id
_entity_poly.type
_entity_poly.pdbx_seq_one_letter_code
_entity_poly.pdbx_strand_id
1 'polypeptide(L)'
;MEAAESDLASSDSLRDQISALEKKLSSISSQHQDFEVWPESSEGRILTIAGARLQCRGGVKVLTGPVIGKVGSTDARVLLEVNVEAEITMFVSLVDEDVPNGRVIASTKKLCPARRPVAITVSNLLPGESYVITFSGVDRESAEARVGQFKTFDLEERALRVLSVSCDRPDKTLSGEPNMWETLAERTLRKELPHVDLILHLGGQVSMRKAFEDR
;
A
#
# COMPACT_ATOMS: atom_id res chain seq x y z
N MET A 1 1.48 -54.06 -22.08
CA MET A 1 0.51 -52.97 -21.87
C MET A 1 0.46 -52.56 -20.38
N GLU A 2 1.53 -52.78 -19.60
CA GLU A 2 1.57 -52.54 -18.15
C GLU A 2 2.39 -51.30 -17.72
N ALA A 3 3.19 -50.72 -18.62
CA ALA A 3 4.07 -49.58 -18.27
C ALA A 3 3.31 -48.24 -18.17
N ALA A 4 2.18 -48.08 -18.87
CA ALA A 4 1.43 -46.82 -18.91
C ALA A 4 0.55 -46.58 -17.66
N GLU A 5 0.11 -47.66 -16.99
CA GLU A 5 -0.71 -47.55 -15.76
C GLU A 5 0.14 -47.15 -14.54
N SER A 6 1.42 -47.52 -14.52
CA SER A 6 2.37 -47.16 -13.46
C SER A 6 2.65 -45.65 -13.41
N ASP A 7 2.76 -44.99 -14.57
CA ASP A 7 3.07 -43.55 -14.65
C ASP A 7 1.87 -42.68 -14.25
N LEU A 8 0.65 -43.10 -14.60
CA LEU A 8 -0.58 -42.40 -14.20
C LEU A 8 -0.80 -42.47 -12.68
N ALA A 9 -0.60 -43.65 -12.07
CA ALA A 9 -0.68 -43.82 -10.62
C ALA A 9 0.37 -42.96 -9.87
N SER A 10 1.56 -42.78 -10.46
CA SER A 10 2.60 -41.92 -9.89
C SER A 10 2.24 -40.43 -9.97
N SER A 11 1.61 -39.99 -11.06
CA SER A 11 1.16 -38.61 -11.25
C SER A 11 0.01 -38.25 -10.31
N ASP A 12 -0.92 -39.16 -10.09
CA ASP A 12 -2.04 -38.93 -9.18
C ASP A 12 -1.56 -38.91 -7.71
N SER A 13 -0.59 -39.77 -7.37
CA SER A 13 0.07 -39.71 -6.06
C SER A 13 0.79 -38.38 -5.81
N LEU A 14 1.44 -37.81 -6.82
CA LEU A 14 2.09 -36.50 -6.72
C LEU A 14 1.08 -35.36 -6.56
N ARG A 15 -0.06 -35.40 -7.26
CA ARG A 15 -1.14 -34.41 -7.10
C ARG A 15 -1.73 -34.44 -5.69
N ASP A 16 -1.95 -35.64 -5.15
CA ASP A 16 -2.44 -35.81 -3.78
C ASP A 16 -1.44 -35.28 -2.75
N GLN A 17 -0.14 -35.49 -2.99
CA GLN A 17 0.92 -34.93 -2.14
C GLN A 17 0.96 -33.40 -2.19
N ILE A 18 0.81 -32.79 -3.37
CA ILE A 18 0.75 -31.33 -3.52
C ILE A 18 -0.48 -30.76 -2.80
N SER A 19 -1.67 -31.36 -2.97
CA SER A 19 -2.87 -30.89 -2.28
C SER A 19 -2.77 -31.05 -0.76
N ALA A 20 -2.13 -32.12 -0.29
CA ALA A 20 -1.85 -32.31 1.13
C ALA A 20 -0.85 -31.28 1.68
N LEU A 21 0.16 -30.89 0.88
CA LEU A 21 1.11 -29.83 1.23
C LEU A 21 0.45 -28.46 1.24
N GLU A 22 -0.41 -28.15 0.28
CA GLU A 22 -1.18 -26.90 0.25
C GLU A 22 -2.10 -26.77 1.46
N LYS A 23 -2.81 -27.84 1.84
CA LYS A 23 -3.63 -27.87 3.06
C LYS A 23 -2.79 -27.69 4.33
N LYS A 24 -1.61 -28.32 4.39
CA LYS A 24 -0.68 -28.15 5.52
C LYS A 24 -0.15 -26.72 5.59
N LEU A 25 0.26 -26.13 4.46
CA LEU A 25 0.72 -24.75 4.37
C LEU A 25 -0.39 -23.76 4.75
N SER A 26 -1.62 -23.98 4.29
CA SER A 26 -2.78 -23.18 4.70
C SER A 26 -3.02 -23.27 6.21
N SER A 27 -2.92 -24.47 6.79
CA SER A 27 -3.07 -24.68 8.24
C SER A 27 -1.95 -24.01 9.04
N ILE A 28 -0.69 -24.15 8.60
CA ILE A 28 0.48 -23.50 9.21
C ILE A 28 0.37 -21.98 9.07
N SER A 29 -0.07 -21.46 7.93
CA SER A 29 -0.30 -20.04 7.70
C SER A 29 -1.37 -19.48 8.64
N SER A 30 -2.47 -20.20 8.85
CA SER A 30 -3.49 -19.80 9.83
C SER A 30 -2.96 -19.86 11.27
N GLN A 31 -2.16 -20.87 11.61
CA GLN A 31 -1.57 -21.00 12.94
C GLN A 31 -0.49 -19.95 13.20
N HIS A 32 0.31 -19.56 12.21
CA HIS A 32 1.32 -18.51 12.35
C HIS A 32 0.71 -17.10 12.42
N GLN A 33 -0.47 -16.87 11.85
CA GLN A 33 -1.22 -15.63 12.11
C GLN A 33 -1.63 -15.49 13.60
N ASP A 34 -1.82 -16.63 14.28
CA ASP A 34 -2.22 -16.67 15.69
C ASP A 34 -1.04 -16.74 16.67
N PHE A 35 0.15 -17.19 16.23
CA PHE A 35 1.31 -17.44 17.10
C PHE A 35 2.39 -16.34 17.13
N GLU A 36 2.17 -15.21 16.46
CA GLU A 36 2.95 -14.01 16.75
C GLU A 36 2.42 -13.42 18.07
N VAL A 37 2.94 -13.95 19.20
CA VAL A 37 2.63 -13.47 20.56
C VAL A 37 3.21 -12.06 20.72
N TRP A 38 2.44 -11.08 20.28
CA TRP A 38 2.65 -9.67 20.57
C TRP A 38 1.98 -9.33 21.91
N PRO A 39 2.58 -8.45 22.72
CA PRO A 39 2.04 -8.11 24.03
C PRO A 39 0.58 -7.64 23.88
N GLU A 40 -0.33 -8.31 24.58
CA GLU A 40 -1.75 -7.94 24.65
C GLU A 40 -1.84 -6.47 25.07
N SER A 41 -2.20 -5.60 24.12
CA SER A 41 -2.41 -4.20 24.44
C SER A 41 -3.70 -4.08 25.24
N SER A 42 -3.58 -3.72 26.50
CA SER A 42 -4.64 -3.53 27.50
C SER A 42 -5.66 -2.42 27.21
N GLU A 43 -5.72 -1.91 25.98
CA GLU A 43 -6.73 -0.96 25.53
C GLU A 43 -6.96 -1.23 24.05
N GLY A 44 -8.21 -1.16 23.56
CA GLY A 44 -8.59 -1.45 22.17
C GLY A 44 -7.92 -0.55 21.13
N ARG A 45 -6.61 -0.73 20.95
CA ARG A 45 -5.65 0.05 20.15
C ARG A 45 -5.23 -0.66 18.86
N ILE A 46 -5.77 -1.87 18.63
CA ILE A 46 -5.53 -2.64 17.42
C ILE A 46 -6.62 -2.29 16.41
N LEU A 47 -6.21 -1.90 15.21
CA LEU A 47 -7.07 -1.61 14.06
C LEU A 47 -6.68 -2.58 12.94
N THR A 48 -7.65 -3.16 12.24
CA THR A 48 -7.36 -4.09 11.13
C THR A 48 -7.75 -3.45 9.80
N ILE A 49 -6.79 -3.29 8.88
CA ILE A 49 -7.01 -2.76 7.53
C ILE A 49 -6.25 -3.61 6.53
N ALA A 50 -6.92 -4.09 5.48
CA ALA A 50 -6.34 -4.90 4.40
C ALA A 50 -5.50 -6.09 4.92
N GLY A 51 -6.01 -6.80 5.94
CA GLY A 51 -5.33 -7.91 6.61
C GLY A 51 -4.19 -7.50 7.57
N ALA A 52 -3.80 -6.23 7.61
CA ALA A 52 -2.78 -5.73 8.53
C ALA A 52 -3.39 -5.37 9.89
N ARG A 53 -2.74 -5.80 10.98
CA ARG A 53 -3.10 -5.42 12.36
C ARG A 53 -2.21 -4.26 12.80
N LEU A 54 -2.80 -3.08 12.94
CA LEU A 54 -2.13 -1.81 13.20
C LEU A 54 -2.22 -1.49 14.69
N GLN A 55 -1.07 -1.27 15.32
CA GLN A 55 -0.99 -0.78 16.68
C GLN A 55 -0.98 0.75 16.66
N CYS A 56 -2.10 1.34 17.07
CA CYS A 56 -2.24 2.79 17.09
C CYS A 56 -1.48 3.40 18.27
N ARG A 57 -0.82 4.53 18.04
CA ARG A 57 -0.10 5.32 19.04
C ARG A 57 -0.64 6.75 19.09
N GLY A 58 -1.32 7.08 20.18
CA GLY A 58 -1.83 8.43 20.40
C GLY A 58 -0.72 9.49 20.32
N GLY A 59 -1.03 10.63 19.69
CA GLY A 59 -0.12 11.78 19.57
C GLY A 59 0.83 11.76 18.37
N VAL A 60 0.90 10.65 17.62
CA VAL A 60 1.70 10.54 16.39
C VAL A 60 0.79 10.73 15.16
N LYS A 61 0.74 11.96 14.65
CA LYS A 61 -0.06 12.34 13.48
C LYS A 61 0.74 12.25 12.20
N VAL A 62 0.13 11.73 11.14
CA VAL A 62 0.67 11.83 9.78
C VAL A 62 0.36 13.21 9.22
N LEU A 63 1.41 13.99 8.97
CA LEU A 63 1.31 15.32 8.37
C LEU A 63 1.14 15.22 6.85
N THR A 64 1.99 14.40 6.23
CA THR A 64 2.05 14.24 4.77
C THR A 64 2.12 12.75 4.43
N GLY A 65 1.35 12.33 3.44
CA GLY A 65 1.36 10.99 2.89
C GLY A 65 0.17 10.11 3.29
N PRO A 66 0.14 8.84 2.84
CA PRO A 66 1.15 8.23 1.97
C PRO A 66 1.21 8.91 0.60
N VAL A 67 2.40 9.33 0.19
CA VAL A 67 2.63 9.74 -1.20
C VAL A 67 3.30 8.58 -1.90
N ILE A 68 2.54 7.91 -2.77
CA ILE A 68 3.06 6.84 -3.60
C ILE A 68 3.74 7.50 -4.79
N GLY A 69 5.06 7.44 -4.79
CA GLY A 69 5.90 8.06 -5.80
C GLY A 69 6.18 7.13 -6.96
N LYS A 70 7.47 6.83 -7.19
CA LYS A 70 7.87 5.89 -8.23
C LYS A 70 7.37 4.48 -7.87
N VAL A 71 6.59 3.91 -8.77
CA VAL A 71 6.18 2.49 -8.77
C VAL A 71 6.87 1.83 -9.97
N GLY A 72 7.47 0.66 -9.72
CA GLY A 72 8.01 -0.22 -10.75
C GLY A 72 7.13 -1.45 -10.93
N SER A 73 7.65 -2.46 -11.63
CA SER A 73 7.01 -3.77 -11.72
C SER A 73 7.19 -4.60 -10.44
N THR A 74 8.24 -4.34 -9.65
CA THR A 74 8.56 -5.13 -8.45
C THR A 74 8.91 -4.29 -7.22
N ASP A 75 8.79 -2.96 -7.33
CA ASP A 75 9.10 -2.03 -6.24
C ASP A 75 8.14 -0.85 -6.21
N ALA A 76 8.08 -0.19 -5.05
CA ALA A 76 7.40 1.09 -4.90
C ALA A 76 8.08 1.94 -3.84
N ARG A 77 8.01 3.26 -4.01
CA ARG A 77 8.49 4.24 -3.04
C ARG A 77 7.33 5.00 -2.43
N VAL A 78 7.24 4.96 -1.11
CA VAL A 78 6.20 5.64 -0.33
C VAL A 78 6.85 6.69 0.54
N LEU A 79 6.37 7.92 0.48
CA LEU A 79 6.82 9.02 1.32
C LEU A 79 5.80 9.30 2.42
N LEU A 80 6.30 9.46 3.65
CA LEU A 80 5.52 9.71 4.85
C LEU A 80 6.22 10.79 5.69
N GLU A 81 5.44 11.65 6.32
CA GLU A 81 5.91 12.64 7.30
C GLU A 81 5.02 12.60 8.55
N VAL A 82 5.64 12.62 9.73
CA VAL A 82 4.95 12.59 11.03
C VAL A 82 5.27 13.82 11.87
N ASN A 83 4.37 14.19 12.78
CA ASN A 83 4.50 15.39 13.62
C ASN A 83 5.60 15.28 14.69
N VAL A 84 5.83 14.08 15.22
CA VAL A 84 6.81 13.76 16.27
C VAL A 84 7.62 12.55 15.85
N GLU A 85 8.84 12.43 16.40
CA GLU A 85 9.68 11.28 16.11
C GLU A 85 9.04 9.99 16.61
N ALA A 86 8.91 9.01 15.71
CA ALA A 86 8.31 7.73 16.01
C ALA A 86 8.86 6.63 15.10
N GLU A 87 8.93 5.40 15.63
CA GLU A 87 9.09 4.22 14.80
C GLU A 87 7.74 3.87 14.17
N ILE A 88 7.68 3.92 12.84
CA ILE A 88 6.48 3.59 12.05
C ILE A 88 6.72 2.25 11.36
N THR A 89 5.72 1.38 11.41
CA THR A 89 5.71 0.14 10.60
C THR A 89 4.77 0.34 9.43
N MET A 90 5.31 0.33 8.22
CA MET A 90 4.54 0.31 6.99
C MET A 90 4.22 -1.14 6.62
N PHE A 91 2.96 -1.47 6.40
CA PHE A 91 2.53 -2.77 5.89
C PHE A 91 2.14 -2.64 4.42
N VAL A 92 2.47 -3.67 3.65
CA VAL A 92 2.06 -3.81 2.25
C VAL A 92 1.20 -5.06 2.14
N SER A 93 -0.03 -4.86 1.72
CA SER A 93 -1.03 -5.92 1.57
C SER A 93 -1.38 -6.11 0.12
N LEU A 94 -1.31 -7.34 -0.37
CA LEU A 94 -1.85 -7.74 -1.66
C LEU A 94 -3.38 -7.75 -1.57
N VAL A 95 -4.05 -7.15 -2.55
CA VAL A 95 -5.51 -7.16 -2.69
C VAL A 95 -5.86 -7.56 -4.11
N ASP A 96 -6.54 -8.70 -4.24
CA ASP A 96 -7.01 -9.26 -5.50
C ASP A 96 -8.44 -9.81 -5.31
N GLU A 97 -9.00 -10.44 -6.35
CA GLU A 97 -10.35 -11.02 -6.30
C GLU A 97 -10.44 -12.22 -5.32
N ASP A 98 -9.35 -12.96 -5.13
CA ASP A 98 -9.26 -14.12 -4.23
C ASP A 98 -9.09 -13.72 -2.76
N VAL A 99 -8.52 -12.53 -2.52
CA VAL A 99 -8.19 -11.99 -1.20
C VAL A 99 -8.72 -10.56 -1.05
N PRO A 100 -10.06 -10.35 -1.09
CA PRO A 100 -10.65 -9.02 -1.07
C PRO A 100 -10.41 -8.26 0.25
N ASN A 101 -10.17 -9.00 1.34
CA ASN A 101 -9.86 -8.41 2.65
C ASN A 101 -8.37 -8.03 2.80
N GLY A 102 -7.57 -8.29 1.77
CA GLY A 102 -6.13 -8.08 1.75
C GLY A 102 -5.33 -9.13 2.55
N ARG A 103 -4.12 -9.43 2.08
CA ARG A 103 -3.13 -10.24 2.79
C ARG A 103 -1.83 -9.48 2.88
N VAL A 104 -1.32 -9.30 4.10
CA VAL A 104 0.01 -8.71 4.32
C VAL A 104 1.07 -9.59 3.67
N ILE A 105 1.86 -9.01 2.77
CA ILE A 105 2.97 -9.70 2.10
C ILE A 105 4.33 -9.16 2.52
N ALA A 106 4.38 -7.92 3.03
CA ALA A 106 5.60 -7.30 3.50
C ALA A 106 5.30 -6.28 4.60
N SER A 107 6.29 -6.07 5.47
CA SER A 107 6.30 -4.97 6.41
C SER A 107 7.69 -4.33 6.47
N THR A 108 7.75 -3.04 6.77
CA THR A 108 9.01 -2.31 6.88
C THR A 108 8.92 -1.33 8.04
N LYS A 109 9.81 -1.49 9.02
CA LYS A 109 9.95 -0.56 10.14
C LYS A 109 10.91 0.56 9.77
N LYS A 110 10.53 1.79 10.08
CA LYS A 110 11.36 2.97 9.82
C LYS A 110 11.21 3.99 10.94
N LEU A 111 12.34 4.44 11.49
CA LEU A 111 12.36 5.61 12.34
C LEU A 111 12.07 6.85 11.50
N CYS A 112 10.97 7.53 11.80
CA CYS A 112 10.55 8.74 11.12
C CYS A 112 10.82 9.94 12.04
N PRO A 113 11.76 10.84 11.68
CA PRO A 113 12.02 12.04 12.46
C PRO A 113 10.84 13.01 12.39
N ALA A 114 10.68 13.81 13.44
CA ALA A 114 9.62 14.81 13.53
C ALA A 114 9.71 15.83 12.38
N ARG A 115 8.58 16.06 11.68
CA ARG A 115 8.41 17.08 10.62
C ARG A 115 9.45 16.97 9.50
N ARG A 116 9.84 15.74 9.17
CA ARG A 116 10.79 15.44 8.11
C ARG A 116 10.26 14.29 7.26
N PRO A 117 10.01 14.52 5.96
CA PRO A 117 9.58 13.46 5.07
C PRO A 117 10.60 12.32 4.98
N VAL A 118 10.13 11.09 5.05
CA VAL A 118 10.93 9.87 4.91
C VAL A 118 10.38 9.04 3.77
N ALA A 119 11.26 8.64 2.86
CA ALA A 119 10.94 7.68 1.81
C ALA A 119 11.22 6.25 2.30
N ILE A 120 10.22 5.38 2.17
CA ILE A 120 10.28 3.96 2.45
C ILE A 120 10.15 3.24 1.11
N THR A 121 11.12 2.39 0.78
CA THR A 121 11.08 1.57 -0.45
C THR A 121 10.66 0.16 -0.07
N VAL A 122 9.65 -0.34 -0.76
CA VAL A 122 9.27 -1.76 -0.75
C VAL A 122 9.77 -2.40 -2.04
N SER A 123 10.21 -3.65 -1.95
CA SER A 123 10.73 -4.44 -3.07
C SER A 123 10.13 -5.84 -3.02
N ASN A 124 10.43 -6.66 -4.03
CA ASN A 124 9.91 -8.02 -4.18
C ASN A 124 8.37 -8.06 -4.31
N LEU A 125 7.79 -7.03 -4.91
CA LEU A 125 6.40 -7.04 -5.34
C LEU A 125 6.27 -7.86 -6.62
N LEU A 126 5.07 -8.35 -6.89
CA LEU A 126 4.73 -9.04 -8.13
C LEU A 126 4.27 -8.01 -9.16
N PRO A 127 4.64 -8.15 -10.44
CA PRO A 127 4.14 -7.30 -11.53
C PRO A 127 2.63 -7.41 -11.73
N GLY A 128 1.98 -6.32 -12.10
CA GLY A 128 0.54 -6.30 -12.42
C GLY A 128 -0.40 -6.44 -11.23
N GLU A 129 0.11 -6.48 -10.00
CA GLU A 129 -0.67 -6.73 -8.80
C GLU A 129 -1.07 -5.44 -8.07
N SER A 130 -2.21 -5.49 -7.39
CA SER A 130 -2.75 -4.36 -6.62
C SER A 130 -2.41 -4.47 -5.14
N TYR A 131 -1.94 -3.37 -4.58
CA TYR A 131 -1.43 -3.29 -3.22
C TYR A 131 -2.05 -2.16 -2.43
N VAL A 132 -2.25 -2.41 -1.14
CA VAL A 132 -2.67 -1.44 -0.13
C VAL A 132 -1.55 -1.20 0.86
N ILE A 133 -1.27 0.06 1.16
CA ILE A 133 -0.29 0.49 2.16
C ILE A 133 -1.01 1.03 3.39
N THR A 134 -0.60 0.54 4.56
CA THR A 134 -1.11 0.99 5.86
C THR A 134 0.04 1.23 6.83
N PHE A 135 -0.22 1.99 7.90
CA PHE A 135 0.80 2.38 8.88
C PHE A 135 0.38 2.06 10.31
N SER A 136 1.29 1.42 11.05
CA SER A 136 1.22 1.22 12.50
C SER A 136 2.22 2.14 13.20
N GLY A 137 1.94 2.49 14.46
CA GLY A 137 2.72 3.48 15.22
C GLY A 137 2.25 4.93 15.03
N VAL A 138 1.16 5.16 14.31
CA VAL A 138 0.45 6.44 14.16
C VAL A 138 -0.86 6.44 14.95
N ASP A 139 -1.49 7.60 15.14
CA ASP A 139 -2.81 7.66 15.77
C ASP A 139 -3.90 7.01 14.90
N ARG A 140 -5.02 6.65 15.53
CA ARG A 140 -6.09 5.90 14.86
C ARG A 140 -6.66 6.67 13.66
N GLU A 141 -6.89 7.97 13.82
CA GLU A 141 -7.39 8.84 12.74
C GLU A 141 -6.46 8.81 11.52
N SER A 142 -5.14 8.95 11.74
CA SER A 142 -4.17 8.84 10.65
C SER A 142 -4.13 7.43 10.06
N ALA A 143 -4.20 6.38 10.89
CA ALA A 143 -4.16 5.00 10.41
C ALA A 143 -5.35 4.66 9.49
N GLU A 144 -6.55 5.19 9.79
CA GLU A 144 -7.77 4.99 9.00
C GLU A 144 -7.78 5.88 7.75
N ALA A 145 -7.40 7.16 7.89
CA ALA A 145 -7.53 8.13 6.80
C ALA A 145 -6.35 8.11 5.81
N ARG A 146 -5.16 7.65 6.22
CA ARG A 146 -3.92 7.73 5.43
C ARG A 146 -3.55 6.36 4.86
N VAL A 147 -4.49 5.76 4.14
CA VAL A 147 -4.30 4.50 3.40
C VAL A 147 -3.92 4.81 1.95
N GLY A 148 -2.91 4.11 1.44
CA GLY A 148 -2.46 4.25 0.06
C GLY A 148 -2.82 3.03 -0.77
N GLN A 149 -3.08 3.21 -2.06
CA GLN A 149 -3.31 2.10 -3.00
C GLN A 149 -2.50 2.32 -4.27
N PHE A 150 -1.93 1.24 -4.82
CA PHE A 150 -1.23 1.28 -6.10
C PHE A 150 -1.25 -0.08 -6.79
N LYS A 151 -1.01 -0.07 -8.10
CA LYS A 151 -0.78 -1.28 -8.90
C LYS A 151 0.64 -1.23 -9.44
N THR A 152 1.39 -2.32 -9.32
CA THR A 152 2.70 -2.43 -9.97
C THR A 152 2.53 -2.54 -11.49
N PHE A 153 3.55 -2.13 -12.24
CA PHE A 153 3.49 -2.26 -13.70
C PHE A 153 3.44 -3.73 -14.10
N ASP A 154 2.47 -4.06 -14.95
CA ASP A 154 2.41 -5.32 -15.65
C ASP A 154 3.49 -5.34 -16.75
N LEU A 155 4.19 -6.46 -16.87
CA LEU A 155 5.24 -6.65 -17.88
C LEU A 155 4.66 -7.03 -19.24
N GLU A 156 3.41 -7.49 -19.28
CA GLU A 156 2.70 -7.89 -20.51
C GLU A 156 1.92 -6.73 -21.13
N GLU A 157 1.46 -5.77 -20.31
CA GLU A 157 0.75 -4.59 -20.78
C GLU A 157 1.69 -3.66 -21.57
N ARG A 158 1.24 -3.26 -22.77
CA ARG A 158 1.98 -2.35 -23.67
C ARG A 158 1.38 -0.95 -23.75
N ALA A 159 0.39 -0.66 -22.90
CA ALA A 159 -0.30 0.62 -22.87
C ALA A 159 -0.11 1.24 -21.49
N LEU A 160 0.11 2.55 -21.47
CA LEU A 160 0.28 3.32 -20.24
C LEU A 160 -0.65 4.54 -20.30
N ARG A 161 -1.54 4.66 -19.33
CA ARG A 161 -2.50 5.75 -19.18
C ARG A 161 -1.99 6.71 -18.12
N VAL A 162 -1.62 7.89 -18.58
CA VAL A 162 -1.00 8.93 -17.77
C VAL A 162 -1.96 10.11 -17.65
N LEU A 163 -2.20 10.57 -16.42
CA LEU A 163 -2.75 11.90 -16.18
C LEU A 163 -1.60 12.88 -16.04
N SER A 164 -1.65 14.00 -16.76
CA SER A 164 -0.67 15.07 -16.61
C SER A 164 -1.31 16.28 -15.94
N VAL A 165 -0.63 16.82 -14.95
CA VAL A 165 -1.06 17.99 -14.19
C VAL A 165 0.10 18.99 -14.15
N SER A 166 -0.17 20.28 -14.24
CA SER A 166 0.85 21.32 -14.21
C SER A 166 0.29 22.61 -13.63
N CYS A 167 1.17 23.42 -13.02
CA CYS A 167 0.81 24.71 -12.42
C CYS A 167 -0.35 24.64 -11.41
N ASP A 168 -0.56 23.46 -10.82
CA ASP A 168 -1.64 23.26 -9.88
C ASP A 168 -1.22 23.76 -8.50
N ARG A 169 -1.96 24.73 -7.99
CA ARG A 169 -1.67 25.45 -6.76
C ARG A 169 -2.87 25.37 -5.84
N PRO A 170 -3.02 24.26 -5.09
CA PRO A 170 -4.15 24.08 -4.19
C PRO A 170 -4.26 25.20 -3.15
N ASP A 171 -3.15 25.83 -2.79
CA ASP A 171 -3.09 26.99 -1.88
C ASP A 171 -3.75 28.25 -2.44
N LYS A 172 -4.03 28.28 -3.74
CA LYS A 172 -4.67 29.40 -4.42
C LYS A 172 -6.11 29.13 -4.86
N THR A 173 -6.60 27.89 -4.69
CA THR A 173 -7.97 27.54 -5.01
C THR A 173 -8.90 28.35 -4.12
N LEU A 174 -9.75 29.18 -4.71
CA LEU A 174 -10.72 29.99 -3.96
C LEU A 174 -11.88 29.13 -3.47
N SER A 175 -12.55 29.57 -2.41
CA SER A 175 -13.77 28.90 -1.93
C SER A 175 -14.82 28.90 -3.05
N GLY A 176 -15.28 27.71 -3.45
CA GLY A 176 -16.21 27.50 -4.56
C GLY A 176 -15.56 27.14 -5.90
N GLU A 177 -14.22 27.23 -6.01
CA GLU A 177 -13.49 26.69 -7.16
C GLU A 177 -13.22 25.19 -7.00
N PRO A 178 -13.31 24.38 -8.07
CA PRO A 178 -13.05 22.96 -7.99
C PRO A 178 -11.56 22.70 -7.75
N ASN A 179 -11.25 21.96 -6.68
CA ASN A 179 -9.91 21.42 -6.46
C ASN A 179 -9.67 20.26 -7.44
N MET A 180 -8.65 20.39 -8.31
CA MET A 180 -8.36 19.37 -9.32
C MET A 180 -7.97 18.03 -8.70
N TRP A 181 -7.24 18.01 -7.58
CA TRP A 181 -6.88 16.75 -6.91
C TRP A 181 -8.10 16.04 -6.33
N GLU A 182 -9.03 16.78 -5.72
CA GLU A 182 -10.29 16.22 -5.24
C GLU A 182 -11.12 15.70 -6.41
N THR A 183 -11.23 16.48 -7.49
CA THR A 183 -11.93 16.08 -8.71
C THR A 183 -11.33 14.80 -9.30
N LEU A 184 -10.00 14.70 -9.40
CA LEU A 184 -9.33 13.50 -9.88
C LEU A 184 -9.54 12.30 -8.96
N ALA A 185 -9.43 12.51 -7.64
CA ALA A 185 -9.65 11.46 -6.66
C ALA A 185 -11.10 10.94 -6.73
N GLU A 186 -12.10 11.82 -6.73
CA GLU A 186 -13.51 11.45 -6.83
C GLU A 186 -13.82 10.72 -8.12
N ARG A 187 -13.37 11.23 -9.27
CA ARG A 187 -13.63 10.59 -10.57
C ARG A 187 -12.94 9.24 -10.70
N THR A 188 -11.76 9.08 -10.10
CA THR A 188 -11.06 7.78 -10.01
C THR A 188 -11.84 6.81 -9.14
N LEU A 189 -12.26 7.23 -7.94
CA LEU A 189 -13.04 6.41 -7.00
C LEU A 189 -14.41 6.00 -7.56
N ARG A 190 -15.07 6.90 -8.30
CA ARG A 190 -16.36 6.64 -8.96
C ARG A 190 -16.24 5.84 -10.26
N LYS A 191 -15.02 5.48 -10.67
CA LYS A 191 -14.73 4.79 -11.95
C LYS A 191 -15.26 5.56 -13.16
N GLU A 192 -15.32 6.89 -13.06
CA GLU A 192 -15.70 7.79 -14.16
C GLU A 192 -14.53 8.05 -15.10
N LEU A 193 -13.32 7.69 -14.68
CA LEU A 193 -12.11 7.68 -15.50
C LEU A 193 -11.76 6.23 -15.87
N PRO A 194 -11.22 6.00 -17.09
CA PRO A 194 -10.50 4.77 -17.36
C PRO A 194 -9.36 4.59 -16.34
N HIS A 195 -8.91 3.35 -16.15
CA HIS A 195 -7.74 3.06 -15.30
C HIS A 195 -6.59 4.02 -15.57
N VAL A 196 -6.01 4.59 -14.52
CA VAL A 196 -4.87 5.51 -14.58
C VAL A 196 -3.70 4.84 -13.91
N ASP A 197 -2.60 4.69 -14.64
CA ASP A 197 -1.39 4.01 -14.15
C ASP A 197 -0.49 4.96 -13.36
N LEU A 198 -0.42 6.23 -13.78
CA LEU A 198 0.38 7.24 -13.10
C LEU A 198 -0.13 8.67 -13.32
N ILE A 199 0.20 9.53 -12.35
CA ILE A 199 0.04 10.98 -12.47
C ILE A 199 1.42 11.62 -12.63
N LEU A 200 1.62 12.36 -13.72
CA LEU A 200 2.83 13.11 -14.00
C LEU A 200 2.59 14.59 -13.70
N HIS A 201 3.22 15.10 -12.64
CA HIS A 201 3.19 16.52 -12.33
C HIS A 201 4.35 17.26 -13.02
N LEU A 202 4.03 18.11 -14.01
CA LEU A 202 5.00 18.80 -14.89
C LEU A 202 5.60 20.09 -14.29
N GLY A 203 5.42 20.30 -12.98
CA GLY A 203 5.98 21.42 -12.24
C GLY A 203 4.98 22.54 -11.93
N GLY A 204 5.42 23.51 -11.12
CA GLY A 204 4.58 24.63 -10.68
C GLY A 204 3.70 24.37 -9.44
N GLN A 205 3.93 23.24 -8.75
CA GLN A 205 3.20 22.82 -7.54
C GLN A 205 3.43 23.75 -6.34
N VAL A 206 4.63 24.34 -6.27
CA VAL A 206 5.05 25.22 -5.18
C VAL A 206 5.54 26.53 -5.76
N SER A 207 5.09 27.64 -5.19
CA SER A 207 5.54 28.98 -5.55
C SER A 207 6.66 29.43 -4.61
N MET A 208 7.91 29.29 -5.06
CA MET A 208 9.08 29.68 -4.26
C MET A 208 9.13 31.18 -3.90
N ARG A 209 8.34 32.05 -4.55
CA ARG A 209 8.26 33.48 -4.19
C ARG A 209 7.92 33.69 -2.72
N LYS A 210 6.96 32.92 -2.17
CA LYS A 210 6.56 33.01 -0.76
C LYS A 210 7.51 32.28 0.20
N ALA A 211 8.26 31.29 -0.29
CA ALA A 211 9.17 30.47 0.54
C ALA A 211 10.34 31.28 1.12
N PHE A 212 10.56 32.50 0.64
CA PHE A 212 11.61 33.41 1.11
C PHE A 212 11.04 34.71 1.71
N GLU A 213 9.71 34.85 1.80
CA GLU A 213 9.05 36.04 2.36
C GLU A 213 8.86 35.95 3.88
N ASP A 214 8.91 34.75 4.46
CA ASP A 214 8.89 34.52 5.90
C ASP A 214 10.33 34.43 6.46
N ARG A 215 10.91 35.58 6.81
CA ARG A 215 12.07 35.71 7.72
C ARG A 215 11.75 36.69 8.85
#